data_AF-A0A7S4IPV4-F1
#
_entry.id   AF-A0A7S4IPV4-F1
#
_cell.length_a   1.000
_cell.length_b   1.000
_cell.length_c   1.000
_cell.angle_alpha   90.00
_cell.angle_beta   90.00
_cell.angle_gamma   90.00
#
_symmetry.space_group_name_H-M   'P 1'
#
loop_
_entity.id
_entity.type
_entity.pdbx_description
1 polymer ?
#
loop_
_entity_poly.entity_id
_entity_poly.type
_entity_poly.pdbx_seq_one_letter_code
_entity_poly.pdbx_strand_id
1 'polypeptide(L)'
;SAAAAAAAASGGTKRLRPPAVIYASRTHSQLSQVVRELRSTRYRPNHAVLGSREQYCVHPKVKTNGSSASDINAGCNKLNKERKCRYRNNLEGFVPDSNESGGAGGAGGCGDDGDGGTFGSQPVLDMEDMLKMGKQRKVCPFYYSRQRLEDAELILVPYNYLFDPEARKTSLADVNWENAVLIFDEAHNLESFASESASFDLKGIDVAGCIGEVGRAAGYLQMMGTEAAADGPISMDNLVKLKAIFLKFEKYMETALPKAGGSFDGEYIFKVLREGANITYANY
;
A
#
# COMPACT_ATOMS: atom_id res chain seq x y z
N SER A 1 -10.97 1.92 52.21
CA SER A 1 -11.09 3.38 52.09
C SER A 1 -10.96 3.78 50.62
N ALA A 2 -11.84 4.67 50.17
CA ALA A 2 -11.79 5.60 49.02
C ALA A 2 -11.22 5.22 47.62
N ALA A 3 -10.25 4.31 47.48
CA ALA A 3 -9.55 4.07 46.22
C ALA A 3 -10.32 3.19 45.21
N ALA A 4 -11.09 2.20 45.69
CA ALA A 4 -11.89 1.34 44.82
C ALA A 4 -13.21 1.97 44.36
N ALA A 5 -13.69 3.00 45.06
CA ALA A 5 -14.91 3.74 44.71
C ALA A 5 -14.65 4.90 43.73
N ALA A 6 -13.40 5.36 43.60
CA ALA A 6 -13.04 6.44 42.69
C ALA A 6 -12.97 6.00 41.21
N ALA A 7 -12.74 4.72 40.93
CA ALA A 7 -12.73 4.18 39.56
C ALA A 7 -14.15 4.01 38.97
N ALA A 8 -15.19 4.01 39.80
CA ALA A 8 -16.58 3.87 39.37
C ALA A 8 -17.29 5.22 39.14
N ALA A 9 -16.63 6.36 39.43
CA ALA A 9 -17.22 7.69 39.37
C ALA A 9 -16.76 8.54 38.17
N SER A 10 -15.97 7.99 37.25
CA SER A 10 -15.75 8.57 35.92
C SER A 10 -16.59 7.83 34.88
N GLY A 11 -17.91 7.84 35.08
CA GLY A 11 -18.90 7.45 34.08
C GLY A 11 -18.96 8.46 32.94
N GLY A 12 -17.83 8.71 32.28
CA GLY A 12 -17.84 9.27 30.94
C GLY A 12 -18.44 8.20 30.06
N THR A 13 -19.68 8.38 29.63
CA THR A 13 -20.23 7.64 28.49
C THR A 13 -19.16 7.70 27.40
N LYS A 14 -18.44 6.60 27.15
CA LYS A 14 -17.59 6.49 25.95
C LYS A 14 -18.54 6.80 24.82
N ARG A 15 -18.45 7.99 24.23
CA ARG A 15 -19.18 8.31 23.01
C ARG A 15 -18.76 7.22 22.04
N LEU A 16 -19.69 6.31 21.74
CA LEU A 16 -19.45 5.24 20.78
C LEU A 16 -19.09 5.97 19.48
N ARG A 17 -17.81 5.92 19.10
CA ARG A 17 -17.40 6.44 17.80
C ARG A 17 -18.23 5.67 16.76
N PRO A 18 -18.87 6.36 15.80
CA PRO A 18 -19.59 5.67 14.74
C PRO A 18 -18.64 4.68 14.06
N PRO A 19 -19.14 3.53 13.60
CA PRO A 19 -18.29 2.54 12.95
C PRO A 19 -17.68 3.13 11.68
N ALA A 20 -16.41 2.79 11.42
CA ALA A 20 -15.75 3.20 10.19
C ALA A 20 -16.27 2.33 9.03
N VAL A 21 -16.81 2.96 7.98
CA VAL A 21 -17.28 2.27 6.78
C VAL A 21 -16.12 2.16 5.80
N ILE A 22 -15.67 0.95 5.53
CA ILE A 22 -14.65 0.64 4.54
C ILE A 22 -15.37 0.20 3.26
N TYR A 23 -15.30 1.03 2.22
CA TYR A 23 -15.87 0.74 0.91
C TYR A 23 -14.77 0.25 -0.02
N ALA A 24 -14.84 -1.02 -0.40
CA ALA A 24 -13.87 -1.69 -1.23
C ALA A 24 -14.39 -1.79 -2.67
N SER A 25 -13.57 -1.40 -3.65
CA SER A 25 -13.89 -1.54 -5.08
C SER A 25 -12.72 -2.11 -5.88
N ARG A 26 -12.99 -2.63 -7.08
CA ARG A 26 -11.94 -3.19 -7.96
C ARG A 26 -10.99 -2.11 -8.50
N THR A 27 -11.50 -0.95 -8.89
CA THR A 27 -10.70 0.11 -9.54
C THR A 27 -10.86 1.48 -8.89
N HIS A 28 -9.88 2.35 -9.07
CA HIS A 28 -9.97 3.74 -8.62
C HIS A 28 -11.00 4.56 -9.38
N SER A 29 -11.33 4.21 -10.63
CA SER A 29 -12.38 4.91 -11.37
C SER A 29 -13.75 4.71 -10.73
N GLN A 30 -14.03 3.51 -10.21
CA GLN A 30 -15.23 3.22 -9.42
C GLN A 30 -15.24 4.01 -8.11
N LEU A 31 -14.11 4.06 -7.40
CA LEU A 31 -14.00 4.89 -6.19
C LEU A 31 -14.25 6.37 -6.49
N SER A 32 -13.71 6.90 -7.59
CA SER A 32 -13.97 8.28 -8.02
C SER A 32 -15.44 8.52 -8.36
N GLN A 33 -16.15 7.52 -8.91
CA GLN A 33 -17.59 7.61 -9.11
C GLN A 33 -18.34 7.70 -7.79
N VAL A 34 -18.00 6.86 -6.80
CA VAL A 34 -18.59 6.92 -5.44
C VAL A 34 -18.35 8.29 -4.81
N VAL A 35 -17.15 8.88 -4.97
CA VAL A 35 -16.89 10.25 -4.48
C VAL A 35 -17.77 11.29 -5.19
N ARG A 36 -18.01 11.13 -6.50
CA ARG A 36 -18.88 12.03 -7.27
C ARG A 36 -20.34 11.92 -6.83
N GLU A 37 -20.82 10.72 -6.53
CA GLU A 37 -22.16 10.50 -5.97
C GLU A 37 -22.25 11.05 -4.55
N LEU A 38 -21.23 10.84 -3.70
CA LEU A 38 -21.16 11.46 -2.38
C LEU A 38 -21.25 12.99 -2.48
N ARG A 39 -20.63 13.59 -3.51
CA ARG A 39 -20.70 15.05 -3.74
C ARG A 39 -22.09 15.57 -4.03
N SER A 40 -22.96 14.79 -4.67
CA SER A 40 -24.32 15.22 -4.98
C SER A 40 -25.26 15.15 -3.77
N THR A 41 -24.82 14.54 -2.66
CA THR A 41 -25.60 14.44 -1.43
C THR A 41 -25.29 15.55 -0.43
N ARG A 42 -26.18 15.73 0.56
CA ARG A 42 -25.93 16.56 1.76
C ARG A 42 -25.02 15.86 2.78
N TYR A 43 -24.73 14.58 2.59
CA TYR A 43 -23.91 13.80 3.52
C TYR A 43 -22.43 14.10 3.28
N ARG A 44 -21.75 14.62 4.31
CA ARG A 44 -20.33 15.03 4.27
C ARG A 44 -19.51 14.31 5.35
N PRO A 45 -19.36 12.98 5.24
CA PRO A 45 -18.56 12.24 6.21
C PRO A 45 -17.10 12.64 6.09
N ASN A 46 -16.35 12.48 7.19
CA ASN A 46 -14.90 12.48 7.08
C ASN A 46 -14.47 11.26 6.26
N HIS A 47 -13.98 11.49 5.04
CA HIS A 47 -13.58 10.40 4.16
C HIS A 47 -12.08 10.41 3.84
N ALA A 48 -11.56 9.22 3.55
CA ALA A 48 -10.22 8.98 3.05
C ALA A 48 -10.29 8.11 1.79
N VAL A 49 -9.55 8.50 0.75
CA VAL A 49 -9.40 7.68 -0.46
C VAL A 49 -7.97 7.19 -0.52
N LEU A 50 -7.79 5.87 -0.50
CA LEU A 50 -6.49 5.24 -0.61
C LEU A 50 -6.09 5.03 -2.06
N GLY A 51 -4.79 4.89 -2.29
CA GLY A 51 -4.18 4.66 -3.60
C GLY A 51 -2.66 4.74 -3.54
N SER A 52 -2.04 4.33 -4.64
CA SER A 52 -0.60 4.07 -4.68
C SER A 52 0.22 5.35 -4.76
N ARG A 53 1.52 5.25 -4.44
CA ARG A 53 2.46 6.36 -4.67
C ARG A 53 2.55 6.71 -6.16
N GLU A 54 2.39 5.73 -7.05
CA GLU A 54 2.37 5.97 -8.49
C GLU A 54 1.25 6.93 -8.88
N GLN A 55 0.07 6.78 -8.29
CA GLN A 55 -1.06 7.67 -8.55
C GLN A 55 -0.88 9.02 -7.86
N TYR A 56 -0.59 9.03 -6.54
CA TYR A 56 -0.59 10.23 -5.71
C TYR A 56 0.70 11.07 -5.74
N CYS A 57 1.82 10.55 -6.23
CA CYS A 57 3.08 11.31 -6.23
C CYS A 57 3.00 12.49 -7.20
N VAL A 58 3.33 13.68 -6.70
CA VAL A 58 3.42 14.94 -7.47
C VAL A 58 4.86 15.46 -7.56
N HIS A 59 5.83 14.72 -7.01
CA HIS A 59 7.22 15.15 -6.99
C HIS A 59 7.88 14.92 -8.36
N PRO A 60 8.32 15.97 -9.06
CA PRO A 60 8.76 15.88 -10.46
C PRO A 60 10.02 15.01 -10.65
N LYS A 61 10.89 14.92 -9.64
CA LYS A 61 12.08 14.03 -9.69
C LYS A 61 11.78 12.55 -9.40
N VAL A 62 10.63 12.26 -8.80
CA VAL A 62 10.27 10.87 -8.41
C VAL A 62 9.32 10.28 -9.44
N LYS A 63 8.33 11.07 -9.87
CA LYS A 63 7.38 10.67 -10.91
C LYS A 63 7.83 11.30 -12.23
N THR A 64 8.60 10.55 -13.01
CA THR A 64 8.97 10.88 -14.40
C THR A 64 8.23 9.96 -15.37
N ASN A 65 8.13 10.38 -16.63
CA ASN A 65 7.54 9.55 -17.68
C ASN A 65 8.36 8.26 -17.82
N GLY A 66 7.75 7.11 -17.52
CA GLY A 66 8.40 5.80 -17.57
C GLY A 66 8.96 5.27 -16.25
N SER A 67 8.81 5.98 -15.12
CA SER A 67 9.14 5.41 -13.81
C SER A 67 8.20 4.26 -13.45
N SER A 68 8.75 3.11 -13.06
CA SER A 68 7.94 2.00 -12.54
C SER A 68 7.44 2.31 -11.12
N ALA A 69 6.42 1.56 -10.66
CA ALA A 69 5.94 1.67 -9.29
C ALA A 69 7.07 1.44 -8.25
N SER A 70 7.99 0.52 -8.54
CA SER A 70 9.17 0.22 -7.71
C SER A 70 10.14 1.40 -7.64
N ASP A 71 10.42 2.06 -8.77
CA ASP A 71 11.29 3.24 -8.82
C ASP A 71 10.71 4.40 -8.00
N ILE A 72 9.39 4.62 -8.13
CA ILE A 72 8.66 5.64 -7.39
C ILE A 72 8.72 5.37 -5.88
N ASN A 73 8.50 4.12 -5.47
CA ASN A 73 8.58 3.71 -4.07
C ASN A 73 10.01 3.90 -3.51
N ALA A 74 11.03 3.44 -4.23
CA ALA A 74 12.43 3.58 -3.83
C ALA A 74 12.85 5.05 -3.74
N GLY A 75 12.52 5.85 -4.76
CA GLY A 75 12.79 7.29 -4.80
C GLY A 75 12.09 8.06 -3.69
N CYS A 76 10.83 7.76 -3.42
CA CYS A 76 10.07 8.36 -2.31
C CYS A 76 10.70 8.01 -0.95
N ASN A 77 11.02 6.74 -0.73
CA ASN A 77 11.63 6.29 0.51
C ASN A 77 13.01 6.92 0.75
N LYS A 78 13.84 7.03 -0.30
CA LYS A 78 15.14 7.71 -0.23
C LYS A 78 14.99 9.19 0.17
N LEU A 79 14.11 9.92 -0.50
CA LEU A 79 13.87 11.34 -0.19
C LEU A 79 13.28 11.56 1.20
N ASN A 80 12.44 10.63 1.67
CA ASN A 80 11.87 10.71 3.02
C ASN A 80 12.92 10.43 4.10
N LYS A 81 13.80 9.43 3.90
CA LYS A 81 14.92 9.16 4.82
C LYS A 81 15.85 10.36 4.95
N GLU A 82 16.15 11.02 3.84
CA GLU A 82 17.00 12.23 3.83
C GLU A 82 16.24 13.52 4.19
N ARG A 83 14.93 13.46 4.49
CA ARG A 83 14.03 14.61 4.69
C ARG A 83 14.10 15.68 3.58
N LYS A 84 14.35 15.26 2.33
CA LYS A 84 14.47 16.15 1.15
C LYS A 84 13.17 16.30 0.36
N CYS A 85 12.10 15.57 0.71
CA CYS A 85 10.83 15.68 0.02
C CYS A 85 10.06 16.94 0.46
N ARG A 86 10.13 18.02 -0.33
CA ARG A 86 9.41 19.29 -0.07
C ARG A 86 7.92 19.07 0.22
N TYR A 87 7.27 18.22 -0.57
CA TYR A 87 5.82 17.97 -0.44
C TYR A 87 5.46 17.28 0.88
N ARG A 88 6.30 16.34 1.36
CA ARG A 88 6.07 15.63 2.63
C ARG A 88 6.35 16.54 3.82
N ASN A 89 7.45 17.30 3.76
CA ASN A 89 7.81 18.22 4.84
C ASN A 89 6.76 19.31 5.03
N ASN A 90 6.19 19.83 3.95
CA ASN A 90 5.14 20.84 3.99
C ASN A 90 3.79 20.32 4.53
N LEU A 91 3.65 19.01 4.74
CA LEU A 91 2.44 18.44 5.32
C LEU A 91 2.42 18.64 6.85
N GLU A 92 3.58 18.74 7.49
CA GLU A 92 3.70 19.06 8.92
C GLU A 92 3.21 20.51 9.13
N GLY A 93 1.96 20.68 9.57
CA GLY A 93 1.30 21.98 9.76
C GLY A 93 0.36 22.41 8.63
N PHE A 94 0.09 21.57 7.64
CA PHE A 94 -0.92 21.87 6.62
C PHE A 94 -2.33 21.74 7.20
N VAL A 95 -3.05 22.85 7.23
CA VAL A 95 -4.49 22.88 7.50
C VAL A 95 -5.20 23.18 6.17
N PRO A 96 -6.13 22.32 5.71
CA PRO A 96 -6.94 22.63 4.55
C PRO A 96 -7.80 23.87 4.83
N ASP A 97 -7.85 24.82 3.91
CA ASP A 97 -8.74 25.97 4.07
C ASP A 97 -10.20 25.49 4.04
N SER A 98 -11.00 25.94 5.00
CA SER A 98 -12.44 25.64 5.09
C SER A 98 -13.25 26.26 3.93
N ASN A 99 -12.66 27.18 3.16
CA ASN A 99 -13.34 28.00 2.16
C ASN A 99 -12.89 27.79 0.70
N GLU A 100 -11.89 26.95 0.43
CA GLU A 100 -11.45 26.70 -0.96
C GLU A 100 -12.07 25.42 -1.53
N SER A 101 -13.39 25.49 -1.67
CA SER A 101 -14.14 24.74 -2.66
C SER A 101 -13.51 24.95 -4.04
N GLY A 102 -12.85 23.93 -4.58
CA GLY A 102 -12.48 23.88 -5.98
C GLY A 102 -13.71 23.83 -6.89
N GLY A 103 -14.26 25.00 -7.21
CA GLY A 103 -14.68 25.45 -8.54
C GLY A 103 -15.84 24.77 -9.28
N ALA A 104 -16.90 25.57 -9.49
CA ALA A 104 -17.84 25.57 -10.62
C ALA A 104 -18.94 24.48 -10.67
N GLY A 105 -20.09 24.81 -10.08
CA GLY A 105 -21.37 24.20 -10.46
C GLY A 105 -22.38 24.02 -9.34
N GLY A 106 -23.08 25.09 -8.97
CA GLY A 106 -24.50 24.99 -8.57
C GLY A 106 -24.85 24.70 -7.11
N ALA A 107 -25.54 25.69 -6.53
CA ALA A 107 -26.59 25.60 -5.51
C ALA A 107 -26.21 25.39 -4.03
N GLY A 108 -26.37 26.48 -3.27
CA GLY A 108 -27.00 26.38 -1.95
C GLY A 108 -26.22 27.00 -0.80
N GLY A 109 -26.17 28.34 -0.76
CA GLY A 109 -26.08 29.02 0.52
C GLY A 109 -27.37 28.79 1.31
N CYS A 110 -27.25 28.09 2.43
CA CYS A 110 -28.11 28.14 3.60
C CYS A 110 -27.18 27.77 4.76
N GLY A 111 -27.11 28.42 5.89
CA GLY A 111 -27.94 29.41 6.55
C GLY A 111 -27.45 29.33 7.99
N ASP A 112 -27.31 30.48 8.63
CA ASP A 112 -27.15 30.62 10.06
C ASP A 112 -28.23 29.79 10.78
N ASP A 113 -27.84 28.75 11.51
CA ASP A 113 -28.64 28.12 12.56
C ASP A 113 -27.67 27.48 13.57
N GLY A 114 -27.61 28.10 14.76
CA GLY A 114 -26.81 27.65 15.88
C GLY A 114 -27.35 26.37 16.52
N ASP A 115 -27.07 25.22 15.91
CA ASP A 115 -27.19 23.91 16.55
C ASP A 115 -25.83 23.19 16.56
N GLY A 116 -25.41 22.77 17.76
CA GLY A 116 -24.08 22.29 18.11
C GLY A 116 -23.79 20.86 17.65
N GLY A 117 -23.83 20.62 16.33
CA GLY A 117 -23.43 19.36 15.72
C GLY A 117 -22.56 19.60 14.49
N THR A 118 -21.24 19.59 14.66
CA THR A 118 -20.24 19.82 13.60
C THR A 118 -20.14 18.62 12.63
N PHE A 119 -21.22 18.32 11.91
CA PHE A 119 -21.21 17.31 10.85
C PHE A 119 -20.58 17.91 9.58
N GLY A 120 -19.29 17.64 9.38
CA GLY A 120 -18.65 17.66 8.06
C GLY A 120 -18.34 19.03 7.44
N SER A 121 -17.37 19.77 8.01
CA SER A 121 -16.80 20.99 7.39
C SER A 121 -15.77 20.71 6.27
N GLN A 122 -15.59 19.45 5.86
CA GLN A 122 -14.48 19.05 5.00
C GLN A 122 -14.94 18.89 3.53
N PRO A 123 -14.16 19.38 2.55
CA PRO A 123 -14.46 19.17 1.15
C PRO A 123 -14.36 17.69 0.78
N VAL A 124 -15.31 17.21 -0.02
CA VAL A 124 -15.30 15.84 -0.54
C VAL A 124 -14.31 15.74 -1.70
N LEU A 125 -13.06 15.37 -1.40
CA LEU A 125 -11.97 15.27 -2.36
C LEU A 125 -11.85 13.85 -2.95
N ASP A 126 -11.69 13.77 -4.27
CA ASP A 126 -11.28 12.54 -4.94
C ASP A 126 -9.75 12.52 -5.14
N MET A 127 -9.24 11.51 -5.83
CA MET A 127 -7.82 11.41 -6.15
C MET A 127 -7.31 12.60 -7.00
N GLU A 128 -8.07 13.02 -8.01
CA GLU A 128 -7.66 14.08 -8.92
C GLU A 128 -7.57 15.43 -8.22
N ASP A 129 -8.52 15.71 -7.32
CA ASP A 129 -8.55 16.94 -6.55
C ASP A 129 -7.44 16.98 -5.51
N MET A 130 -7.12 15.85 -4.89
CA MET A 130 -5.93 15.73 -4.04
C MET A 130 -4.63 15.96 -4.82
N LEU A 131 -4.56 15.51 -6.07
CA LEU A 131 -3.40 15.78 -6.95
C LEU A 131 -3.29 17.27 -7.32
N LYS A 132 -4.40 17.92 -7.64
CA LYS A 132 -4.45 19.38 -7.90
C LYS A 132 -3.99 20.16 -6.66
N MET A 133 -4.56 19.82 -5.51
CA MET A 133 -4.19 20.40 -4.21
C MET A 133 -2.69 20.23 -3.93
N GLY A 134 -2.15 19.01 -4.11
CA GLY A 134 -0.73 18.75 -3.87
C GLY A 134 0.21 19.56 -4.77
N LYS A 135 -0.17 19.78 -6.03
CA LYS A 135 0.60 20.59 -6.97
C LYS A 135 0.56 22.08 -6.64
N GLN A 136 -0.61 22.60 -6.26
CA GLN A 136 -0.83 24.01 -5.95
C GLN A 136 -0.23 24.39 -4.60
N ARG A 137 -0.59 23.65 -3.55
CA ARG A 137 -0.21 23.93 -2.15
C ARG A 137 1.15 23.34 -1.76
N LYS A 138 1.79 22.59 -2.66
CA LYS A 138 3.07 21.91 -2.44
C LYS A 138 3.03 20.97 -1.23
N VAL A 139 1.93 20.24 -1.08
CA VAL A 139 1.73 19.20 -0.04
C VAL A 139 1.68 17.82 -0.68
N CYS A 140 2.03 16.77 0.07
CA CYS A 140 2.07 15.41 -0.46
C CYS A 140 0.69 14.75 -0.41
N PRO A 141 0.03 14.47 -1.56
CA PRO A 141 -1.30 13.87 -1.58
C PRO A 141 -1.34 12.47 -0.95
N PHE A 142 -0.30 11.66 -1.20
CA PHE A 142 -0.20 10.29 -0.72
C PHE A 142 -0.23 10.20 0.82
N TYR A 143 0.53 11.09 1.46
CA TYR A 143 0.60 11.11 2.92
C TYR A 143 -0.56 11.87 3.54
N TYR A 144 -1.11 12.86 2.82
CA TYR A 144 -2.32 13.57 3.23
C TYR A 144 -3.52 12.61 3.34
N SER A 145 -3.76 11.77 2.32
CA SER A 145 -4.88 10.81 2.38
C SER A 145 -4.72 9.78 3.50
N ARG A 146 -3.47 9.38 3.82
CA ARG A 146 -3.18 8.46 4.93
C ARG A 146 -3.39 9.07 6.31
N GLN A 147 -2.99 10.33 6.52
CA GLN A 147 -3.24 11.02 7.80
C GLN A 147 -4.73 11.12 8.13
N ARG A 148 -5.60 11.11 7.11
CA ARG A 148 -7.05 11.17 7.29
C ARG A 148 -7.68 9.85 7.72
N LEU A 149 -6.96 8.72 7.65
CA LEU A 149 -7.51 7.42 8.02
C LEU A 149 -7.90 7.33 9.50
N GLU A 150 -7.15 8.02 10.38
CA GLU A 150 -7.35 7.95 11.84
C GLU A 150 -8.74 8.43 12.27
N ASP A 151 -9.28 9.45 11.58
CA ASP A 151 -10.57 10.07 11.88
C ASP A 151 -11.60 9.87 10.75
N ALA A 152 -11.34 8.95 9.81
CA ALA A 152 -12.24 8.69 8.69
C ALA A 152 -13.44 7.84 9.12
N GLU A 153 -14.63 8.33 8.79
CA GLU A 153 -15.91 7.61 8.85
C GLU A 153 -16.14 6.78 7.60
N LEU A 154 -15.59 7.21 6.45
CA LEU A 154 -15.68 6.53 5.16
C LEU A 154 -14.30 6.33 4.54
N ILE A 155 -13.87 5.09 4.38
CA ILE A 155 -12.57 4.73 3.80
C ILE A 155 -12.81 4.06 2.45
N LEU A 156 -12.49 4.75 1.36
CA LEU A 156 -12.57 4.24 0.00
C LEU A 156 -11.24 3.56 -0.36
N VAL A 157 -11.29 2.25 -0.60
CA VAL A 157 -10.08 1.44 -0.75
C VAL A 157 -10.19 0.49 -1.97
N PRO A 158 -9.13 0.34 -2.77
CA PRO A 158 -9.12 -0.71 -3.77
C PRO A 158 -8.83 -2.08 -3.13
N TYR A 159 -9.32 -3.15 -3.75
CA TYR A 159 -9.22 -4.52 -3.22
C TYR A 159 -7.78 -4.94 -2.82
N ASN A 160 -6.76 -4.50 -3.54
CA ASN A 160 -5.37 -4.87 -3.28
C ASN A 160 -4.92 -4.56 -1.85
N TYR A 161 -5.39 -3.45 -1.26
CA TYR A 161 -5.03 -3.09 0.12
C TYR A 161 -5.69 -3.98 1.18
N LEU A 162 -6.74 -4.72 0.81
CA LEU A 162 -7.41 -5.65 1.70
C LEU A 162 -6.85 -7.06 1.56
N PHE A 163 -6.54 -7.52 0.35
CA PHE A 163 -6.08 -8.89 0.12
C PHE A 163 -4.57 -9.08 0.31
N ASP A 164 -3.75 -8.08 0.01
CA ASP A 164 -2.31 -8.13 0.30
C ASP A 164 -2.08 -7.91 1.81
N PRO A 165 -1.53 -8.91 2.54
CA PRO A 165 -1.31 -8.80 3.98
C PRO A 165 -0.35 -7.68 4.38
N GLU A 166 0.67 -7.39 3.58
CA GLU A 166 1.64 -6.33 3.84
C GLU A 166 1.01 -4.96 3.59
N ALA A 167 0.27 -4.82 2.49
CA ALA A 167 -0.46 -3.59 2.18
C ALA A 167 -1.50 -3.28 3.26
N ARG A 168 -2.24 -4.29 3.74
CA ARG A 168 -3.23 -4.16 4.81
C ARG A 168 -2.58 -3.71 6.13
N LYS A 169 -1.51 -4.39 6.55
CA LYS A 169 -0.76 -4.05 7.78
C LYS A 169 -0.15 -2.65 7.75
N THR A 170 0.25 -2.17 6.57
CA THR A 170 0.96 -0.90 6.43
C THR A 170 0.04 0.29 6.12
N SER A 171 -1.03 0.06 5.34
CA SER A 171 -1.88 1.13 4.82
C SER A 171 -3.17 1.29 5.59
N LEU A 172 -3.61 0.26 6.30
CA LEU A 172 -4.83 0.23 7.11
C LEU A 172 -4.49 -0.07 8.59
N ALA A 173 -3.26 0.25 9.01
CA ALA A 173 -2.77 0.04 10.36
C ALA A 173 -3.61 0.81 11.40
N ASP A 174 -4.00 2.03 11.04
CA ASP A 174 -4.70 2.97 11.92
C ASP A 174 -6.22 2.75 11.95
N VAL A 175 -6.72 1.74 11.23
CA VAL A 175 -8.15 1.41 11.16
C VAL A 175 -8.54 0.52 12.34
N ASN A 176 -9.57 0.92 13.09
CA ASN A 176 -10.15 0.08 14.13
C ASN A 176 -11.09 -0.98 13.52
N TRP A 177 -10.54 -2.17 13.24
CA TRP A 177 -11.27 -3.28 12.64
C TRP A 177 -12.39 -3.86 13.51
N GLU A 178 -12.34 -3.71 14.84
CA GLU A 178 -13.40 -4.22 15.74
C GLU A 178 -14.71 -3.44 15.60
N ASN A 179 -14.64 -2.18 15.15
CA ASN A 179 -15.77 -1.28 14.95
C ASN A 179 -15.80 -0.76 13.51
N ALA A 180 -15.54 -1.65 12.54
CA ALA A 180 -15.56 -1.32 11.12
C ALA A 180 -16.63 -2.13 10.38
N VAL A 181 -17.26 -1.51 9.38
CA VAL A 181 -18.17 -2.16 8.44
C VAL A 181 -17.46 -2.22 7.09
N LEU A 182 -17.17 -3.42 6.60
CA LEU A 182 -16.54 -3.64 5.30
C LEU A 182 -17.60 -3.93 4.23
N ILE A 183 -17.63 -3.13 3.18
CA ILE A 183 -18.53 -3.26 2.03
C ILE A 183 -17.67 -3.60 0.82
N PHE A 184 -17.93 -4.75 0.19
CA PHE A 184 -17.36 -5.08 -1.10
C PHE A 184 -18.35 -4.71 -2.20
N ASP A 185 -17.98 -3.74 -3.02
CA ASP A 185 -18.68 -3.40 -4.25
C ASP A 185 -18.14 -4.25 -5.41
N GLU A 186 -19.00 -4.68 -6.33
CA GLU A 186 -18.65 -5.58 -7.44
C GLU A 186 -18.00 -6.91 -7.01
N ALA A 187 -18.51 -7.48 -5.91
CA ALA A 187 -17.96 -8.68 -5.27
C ALA A 187 -17.98 -9.97 -6.14
N HIS A 188 -18.54 -9.93 -7.33
CA HIS A 188 -18.50 -11.05 -8.27
C HIS A 188 -17.07 -11.42 -8.72
N ASN A 189 -16.11 -10.49 -8.62
CA ASN A 189 -14.70 -10.74 -8.94
C ASN A 189 -13.84 -11.08 -7.70
N LEU A 190 -14.46 -11.21 -6.52
CA LEU A 190 -13.72 -11.27 -5.25
C LEU A 190 -12.83 -12.51 -5.15
N GLU A 191 -13.33 -13.66 -5.59
CA GLU A 191 -12.59 -14.93 -5.58
C GLU A 191 -11.35 -14.87 -6.48
N SER A 192 -11.51 -14.42 -7.72
CA SER A 192 -10.39 -14.29 -8.66
C SER A 192 -9.34 -13.32 -8.14
N PHE A 193 -9.76 -12.20 -7.53
CA PHE A 193 -8.84 -11.22 -6.96
C PHE A 193 -8.08 -11.77 -5.74
N ALA A 194 -8.76 -12.51 -4.86
CA ALA A 194 -8.14 -13.17 -3.73
C ALA A 194 -7.14 -14.24 -4.18
N SER A 195 -7.51 -15.03 -5.19
CA SER A 195 -6.67 -16.06 -5.79
C SER A 195 -5.42 -15.46 -6.43
N GLU A 196 -5.56 -14.41 -7.24
CA GLU A 196 -4.44 -13.71 -7.88
C GLU A 196 -3.50 -13.08 -6.83
N SER A 197 -4.05 -12.45 -5.78
CA SER A 197 -3.25 -11.83 -4.70
C SER A 197 -2.46 -12.85 -3.87
N ALA A 198 -2.93 -14.10 -3.80
CA ALA A 198 -2.25 -15.19 -3.10
C ALA A 198 -1.37 -16.05 -4.01
N SER A 199 -1.45 -15.84 -5.33
CA SER A 199 -0.70 -16.58 -6.34
C SER A 199 0.67 -15.95 -6.59
N PHE A 200 1.61 -16.77 -7.06
CA PHE A 200 2.95 -16.33 -7.45
C PHE A 200 3.32 -16.94 -8.79
N ASP A 201 3.78 -16.08 -9.71
CA ASP A 201 4.30 -16.50 -11.01
C ASP A 201 5.83 -16.57 -10.96
N LEU A 202 6.39 -17.71 -11.37
CA LEU A 202 7.83 -17.91 -11.51
C LEU A 202 8.21 -18.08 -12.98
N LYS A 203 8.90 -17.10 -13.55
CA LYS A 203 9.35 -17.14 -14.95
C LYS A 203 10.85 -17.42 -15.01
N GLY A 204 11.30 -17.99 -16.14
CA GLY A 204 12.74 -18.24 -16.37
C GLY A 204 13.57 -16.96 -16.32
N ILE A 205 13.00 -15.83 -16.74
CA ILE A 205 13.66 -14.52 -16.64
C ILE A 205 13.94 -14.09 -15.19
N ASP A 206 13.10 -14.49 -14.23
CA ASP A 206 13.30 -14.18 -12.82
C ASP A 206 14.53 -14.93 -12.29
N VAL A 207 14.65 -16.22 -12.62
CA VAL A 207 15.81 -17.06 -12.25
C VAL A 207 17.09 -16.58 -12.93
N ALA A 208 17.03 -16.24 -14.22
CA ALA A 208 18.16 -15.66 -14.94
C ALA A 208 18.60 -14.32 -14.32
N GLY A 209 17.65 -13.51 -13.87
CA GLY A 209 17.89 -12.31 -13.07
C GLY A 209 18.66 -12.61 -11.79
N CYS A 210 18.21 -13.60 -11.01
CA CYS A 210 18.90 -14.06 -9.80
C CYS A 210 20.33 -14.55 -10.08
N ILE A 211 20.56 -15.30 -11.17
CA ILE A 211 21.91 -15.76 -11.57
C ILE A 211 22.81 -14.55 -11.84
N GLY A 212 22.30 -13.55 -12.55
CA GLY A 212 23.00 -12.29 -12.82
C GLY A 212 23.33 -11.51 -11.54
N GLU A 213 22.39 -11.46 -10.59
CA GLU A 213 22.56 -10.80 -9.29
C GLU A 213 23.63 -11.46 -8.42
N VAL A 214 23.62 -12.79 -8.32
CA VAL A 214 24.65 -13.55 -7.60
C VAL A 214 26.02 -13.33 -8.25
N GLY A 215 26.08 -13.27 -9.58
CA GLY A 215 27.30 -12.95 -10.31
C GLY A 215 27.86 -11.56 -9.96
N ARG A 216 26.98 -10.53 -9.91
CA ARG A 216 27.36 -9.18 -9.49
C ARG A 216 27.82 -9.14 -8.04
N ALA A 217 27.12 -9.82 -7.13
CA ALA A 217 27.49 -9.90 -5.73
C ALA A 217 28.87 -10.55 -5.53
N ALA A 218 29.16 -11.63 -6.25
CA ALA A 218 30.47 -12.29 -6.23
C ALA A 218 31.59 -11.35 -6.73
N GLY A 219 31.33 -10.58 -7.79
CA GLY A 219 32.27 -9.57 -8.30
C GLY A 219 32.56 -8.47 -7.28
N TYR A 220 31.54 -7.97 -6.57
CA TYR A 220 31.75 -6.99 -5.50
C TYR A 220 32.58 -7.55 -4.33
N LEU A 221 32.33 -8.80 -3.93
CA LEU A 221 33.09 -9.44 -2.85
C LEU A 221 34.56 -9.61 -3.21
N GLN A 222 34.86 -9.92 -4.48
CA GLN A 222 36.23 -10.02 -4.98
C GLN A 222 36.95 -8.66 -4.97
N MET A 223 36.23 -7.56 -5.24
CA MET A 223 36.79 -6.20 -5.22
C MET A 223 37.00 -5.64 -3.81
N MET A 224 36.20 -6.05 -2.82
CA MET A 224 36.30 -5.55 -1.44
C MET A 224 37.45 -6.15 -0.63
N GLY A 225 38.13 -7.19 -1.13
CA GLY A 225 39.25 -7.83 -0.43
C GLY A 225 38.81 -8.78 0.69
N THR A 226 39.61 -9.82 0.93
CA THR A 226 39.31 -11.02 1.74
C THR A 226 39.24 -10.80 3.26
N GLU A 227 39.21 -9.56 3.76
CA GLU A 227 39.22 -9.30 5.21
C GLU A 227 37.81 -9.29 5.83
N ALA A 228 36.75 -9.17 5.03
CA ALA A 228 35.36 -9.18 5.52
C ALA A 228 34.61 -10.52 5.30
N ALA A 229 35.23 -11.50 4.63
CA ALA A 229 34.53 -12.65 4.02
C ALA A 229 34.75 -14.00 4.72
N ALA A 230 35.51 -14.04 5.83
CA ALA A 230 35.96 -15.31 6.41
C ALA A 230 34.90 -16.02 7.28
N ASP A 231 33.93 -15.31 7.86
CA ASP A 231 33.01 -15.90 8.84
C ASP A 231 31.55 -15.38 8.78
N GLY A 232 31.20 -14.68 7.69
CA GLY A 232 29.85 -14.17 7.46
C GLY A 232 28.99 -15.12 6.59
N PRO A 233 27.64 -15.00 6.64
CA PRO A 233 26.76 -15.78 5.77
C PRO A 233 27.01 -15.55 4.26
N ILE A 234 27.64 -14.43 3.92
CA ILE A 234 28.00 -14.04 2.56
C ILE A 234 29.48 -14.36 2.33
N SER A 235 29.78 -15.60 1.99
CA SER A 235 31.10 -16.07 1.58
C SER A 235 31.15 -16.35 0.07
N MET A 236 32.34 -16.31 -0.52
CA MET A 236 32.52 -16.61 -1.94
C MET A 236 32.08 -18.04 -2.28
N ASP A 237 32.37 -18.99 -1.38
CA ASP A 237 31.96 -20.39 -1.54
C ASP A 237 30.43 -20.54 -1.51
N ASN A 238 29.74 -19.82 -0.62
CA ASN A 238 28.27 -19.81 -0.57
C ASN A 238 27.66 -19.21 -1.85
N LEU A 239 28.24 -18.13 -2.39
CA LEU A 239 27.76 -17.52 -3.63
C LEU A 239 27.96 -18.43 -4.84
N VAL A 240 29.08 -19.15 -4.92
CA VAL A 240 29.34 -20.15 -5.97
C VAL A 240 28.34 -21.30 -5.89
N LYS A 241 28.11 -21.83 -4.68
CA LYS A 241 27.08 -22.87 -4.43
C LYS A 241 25.69 -22.39 -4.83
N LEU A 242 25.31 -21.18 -4.42
CA LEU A 242 24.02 -20.59 -4.75
C LEU A 242 23.84 -20.42 -6.27
N LYS A 243 24.87 -19.94 -6.97
CA LYS A 243 24.85 -19.82 -8.44
C LYS A 243 24.68 -21.18 -9.11
N ALA A 244 25.37 -22.22 -8.61
CA ALA A 244 25.23 -23.58 -9.14
C ALA A 244 23.81 -24.13 -8.96
N ILE A 245 23.16 -23.85 -7.82
CA ILE A 245 21.76 -24.22 -7.56
C ILE A 245 20.84 -23.52 -8.56
N PHE A 246 20.98 -22.21 -8.77
CA PHE A 246 20.15 -21.49 -9.73
C PHE A 246 20.32 -21.97 -11.17
N LEU A 247 21.54 -22.27 -11.61
CA LEU A 247 21.79 -22.84 -12.95
C LEU A 247 21.15 -24.22 -13.12
N LYS A 248 21.21 -25.06 -12.08
CA LYS A 248 20.53 -26.37 -12.10
C LYS A 248 19.01 -26.19 -12.16
N PHE A 249 18.49 -25.23 -11.41
CA PHE A 249 17.07 -24.93 -11.35
C PHE A 249 16.55 -24.36 -12.68
N GLU A 250 17.28 -23.44 -13.31
CA GLU A 250 16.97 -22.90 -14.64
C GLU A 250 16.86 -24.05 -15.68
N LYS A 251 17.83 -24.95 -15.71
CA LYS A 251 17.81 -26.13 -16.58
C LYS A 251 16.60 -27.05 -16.30
N TYR A 252 16.22 -27.22 -15.03
CA TYR A 252 15.03 -27.97 -14.66
C TYR A 252 13.75 -27.29 -15.17
N MET A 253 13.65 -25.97 -15.05
CA MET A 253 12.49 -25.21 -15.55
C MET A 253 12.31 -25.36 -17.06
N GLU A 254 13.40 -25.40 -17.84
CA GLU A 254 13.32 -25.56 -19.30
C GLU A 254 12.92 -26.97 -19.76
N THR A 255 13.27 -27.99 -18.96
CA THR A 255 13.19 -29.40 -19.38
C THR A 255 12.03 -30.16 -18.76
N ALA A 256 11.70 -29.88 -17.50
CA ALA A 256 10.75 -30.67 -16.71
C ALA A 256 9.40 -29.99 -16.51
N LEU A 257 9.32 -28.65 -16.63
CA LEU A 257 8.06 -27.93 -16.46
C LEU A 257 7.25 -27.88 -17.75
N PRO A 258 5.90 -27.84 -17.66
CA PRO A 258 5.04 -27.74 -18.82
C PRO A 258 5.30 -26.48 -19.64
N LYS A 259 5.67 -26.66 -20.92
CA LYS A 259 6.01 -25.54 -21.83
C LYS A 259 4.84 -24.61 -22.15
N ALA A 260 3.61 -25.07 -21.95
CA ALA A 260 2.39 -24.27 -22.18
C ALA A 260 2.05 -23.33 -21.00
N GLY A 261 2.83 -23.38 -19.91
CA GLY A 261 2.42 -22.77 -18.64
C GLY A 261 1.27 -23.54 -17.98
N GLY A 262 0.95 -23.18 -16.74
CA GLY A 262 -0.17 -23.75 -16.00
C GLY A 262 -0.24 -23.20 -14.58
N SER A 263 -1.44 -23.09 -14.04
CA SER A 263 -1.67 -22.82 -12.62
C SER A 263 -1.74 -24.14 -11.88
N PHE A 264 -0.96 -24.27 -10.81
CA PHE A 264 -0.90 -25.47 -9.98
C PHE A 264 -1.21 -25.10 -8.53
N ASP A 265 -1.65 -26.08 -7.75
CA ASP A 265 -1.84 -25.90 -6.32
C ASP A 265 -0.54 -25.43 -5.64
N GLY A 266 -0.67 -24.64 -4.58
CA GLY A 266 0.48 -24.07 -3.87
C GLY A 266 1.49 -25.11 -3.41
N GLU A 267 1.05 -26.34 -3.09
CA GLU A 267 1.95 -27.42 -2.68
C GLU A 267 2.92 -27.87 -3.79
N TYR A 268 2.56 -27.64 -5.05
CA TYR A 268 3.38 -28.01 -6.20
C TYR A 268 4.75 -27.30 -6.19
N ILE A 269 4.83 -26.09 -5.61
CA ILE A 269 6.10 -25.36 -5.51
C ILE A 269 7.16 -26.15 -4.73
N PHE A 270 6.76 -26.91 -3.69
CA PHE A 270 7.68 -27.71 -2.91
C PHE A 270 8.24 -28.88 -3.71
N LYS A 271 7.44 -29.45 -4.62
CA LYS A 271 7.92 -30.48 -5.55
C LYS A 271 8.91 -29.89 -6.54
N VAL A 272 8.59 -28.74 -7.14
CA VAL A 272 9.45 -28.03 -8.08
C VAL A 272 10.79 -27.66 -7.46
N LEU A 273 10.80 -27.10 -6.24
CA LEU A 273 12.02 -26.74 -5.53
C LEU A 273 12.84 -27.97 -5.12
N ARG A 274 12.18 -29.08 -4.73
CA ARG A 274 12.85 -30.34 -4.41
C ARG A 274 13.53 -30.95 -5.61
N GLU A 275 12.82 -31.07 -6.73
CA GLU A 275 13.36 -31.73 -7.92
C GLU A 275 14.37 -30.84 -8.66
N GLY A 276 14.09 -29.54 -8.78
CA GLY A 276 14.93 -28.61 -9.54
C GLY A 276 16.13 -28.07 -8.76
N ALA A 277 15.96 -27.75 -7.48
CA ALA A 277 17.00 -27.09 -6.66
C ALA A 277 17.52 -27.98 -5.51
N ASN A 278 16.97 -29.18 -5.32
CA ASN A 278 17.26 -30.05 -4.17
C ASN A 278 16.96 -29.38 -2.82
N ILE A 279 15.97 -28.48 -2.78
CA ILE A 279 15.52 -27.81 -1.56
C ILE A 279 14.36 -28.61 -0.96
N THR A 280 14.48 -28.92 0.32
CA THR A 280 13.60 -29.79 1.10
C THR A 280 13.36 -29.16 2.48
N TYR A 281 12.34 -29.61 3.18
CA TYR A 281 12.08 -29.16 4.56
C TYR A 281 13.24 -29.44 5.54
N ALA A 282 14.15 -30.35 5.21
CA ALA A 282 15.28 -30.72 6.07
C ALA A 282 16.54 -29.87 5.82
N ASN A 283 16.59 -29.10 4.73
CA ASN A 283 17.76 -28.30 4.34
C ASN A 283 17.41 -26.83 4.02
N TYR A 284 16.20 -26.39 4.39
CA TYR A 284 15.80 -24.99 4.44
C TYR A 284 16.30 -24.34 5.73
#